data_AF-A0A930TP46-F1
#
_entry.id   AF-A0A930TP46-F1
#
_cell.length_a   1.000
_cell.length_b   1.000
_cell.length_c   1.000
_cell.angle_alpha   90.00
_cell.angle_beta   90.00
_cell.angle_gamma   90.00
#
_symmetry.space_group_name_H-M   'P 1'
#
loop_
_entity.id
_entity.type
_entity.pdbx_description
1 polymer ?
#
loop_
_entity_poly.entity_id
_entity_poly.type
_entity_poly.pdbx_seq_one_letter_code
_entity_poly.pdbx_strand_id
1 'polypeptide(L)'
;GSKAEKTKEDEALALLKQVLETRQGWNEMVRSGAIAGLSQMKTSEAALNVILTYTALGTPQPLRLAAIRALGAISTGQSKPQVQRILDRLDELSGETFFLTQVAVVSALGTMETPKAIAVLQSLADHTPDGRVRRRAEEAIQKVRQSIEPDEAMKKLQEELDQIKKDNQELRSRLEELEAKSKPA
;
A
#
# COMPACT_ATOMS: atom_id res chain seq x y z
N GLY A 1 -4.66 -5.48 -29.28
CA GLY A 1 -4.75 -4.89 -27.93
C GLY A 1 -3.52 -4.04 -27.62
N SER A 2 -2.39 -4.68 -27.34
CA SER A 2 -1.18 -4.07 -26.75
C SER A 2 -0.66 -2.78 -27.37
N LYS A 3 -0.58 -2.63 -28.70
CA LYS A 3 0.03 -1.44 -29.32
C LYS A 3 -0.80 -0.16 -29.11
N ALA A 4 -2.13 -0.25 -29.20
CA ALA A 4 -3.02 0.89 -29.03
C ALA A 4 -3.14 1.33 -27.56
N GLU A 5 -3.09 0.38 -26.62
CA GLU A 5 -3.03 0.68 -25.18
C GLU A 5 -1.73 1.37 -24.80
N LYS A 6 -0.60 0.89 -25.31
CA LYS A 6 0.70 1.51 -25.08
C LYS A 6 0.75 2.96 -25.58
N THR A 7 0.17 3.24 -26.75
CA THR A 7 0.08 4.61 -27.28
C THR A 7 -0.75 5.54 -26.38
N LYS A 8 -1.88 5.06 -25.84
CA LYS A 8 -2.69 5.86 -24.90
C LYS A 8 -1.98 6.11 -23.57
N GLU A 9 -1.23 5.11 -23.09
CA GLU A 9 -0.41 5.26 -21.88
C GLU A 9 0.69 6.32 -22.08
N ASP A 10 1.37 6.30 -23.23
CA ASP A 10 2.42 7.28 -23.57
C ASP A 10 1.84 8.71 -23.67
N GLU A 11 0.66 8.88 -24.28
CA GLU A 11 -0.05 10.16 -24.34
C GLU A 11 -0.45 10.65 -22.95
N ALA A 12 -0.99 9.78 -22.10
CA ALA A 12 -1.33 10.11 -20.72
C ALA A 12 -0.10 10.50 -19.92
N LEU A 13 1.02 9.77 -20.06
CA LEU A 13 2.29 10.10 -19.42
C LEU A 13 2.78 11.49 -19.84
N ALA A 14 2.72 11.80 -21.13
CA ALA A 14 3.13 13.09 -21.67
C ALA A 14 2.26 14.24 -21.12
N LEU A 15 0.94 14.05 -21.08
CA LEU A 15 0.03 15.03 -20.49
C LEU A 15 0.31 15.26 -19.00
N LEU A 16 0.49 14.19 -18.23
CA LEU A 16 0.78 14.30 -16.79
C LEU A 16 2.13 14.99 -16.53
N LYS A 17 3.16 14.75 -17.34
CA LYS A 17 4.42 15.51 -17.30
C LYS A 17 4.20 17.00 -17.59
N GLN A 18 3.42 17.32 -18.63
CA GLN A 18 3.10 18.71 -18.95
C GLN A 18 2.35 19.41 -17.79
N VAL A 19 1.42 18.71 -17.14
CA VAL A 19 0.72 19.23 -15.95
C VAL A 19 1.71 19.51 -14.81
N LEU A 20 2.66 18.60 -14.57
CA LEU A 20 3.71 18.76 -13.57
C LEU A 20 4.64 19.94 -13.84
N GLU A 21 4.81 20.35 -15.10
CA GLU A 21 5.66 21.49 -15.45
C GLU A 21 4.89 22.82 -15.42
N THR A 22 3.64 22.81 -15.90
CA THR A 22 2.91 24.05 -16.23
C THR A 22 1.86 24.46 -15.21
N ARG A 23 1.41 23.56 -14.34
CA ARG A 23 0.27 23.80 -13.42
C ARG A 23 0.70 24.03 -11.98
N GLN A 24 1.80 24.76 -11.77
CA GLN A 24 2.15 25.25 -10.43
C GLN A 24 1.02 26.15 -9.92
N GLY A 25 0.68 26.01 -8.63
CA GLY A 25 -0.47 26.70 -8.08
C GLY A 25 -0.69 26.41 -6.60
N TRP A 26 -1.86 26.81 -6.11
CA TRP A 26 -2.18 26.73 -4.69
C TRP A 26 -2.02 25.30 -4.14
N ASN A 27 -1.13 25.18 -3.15
CA ASN A 27 -0.81 23.94 -2.44
C ASN A 27 -0.44 22.75 -3.36
N GLU A 28 0.01 23.01 -4.59
CA GLU A 28 0.37 21.98 -5.57
C GLU A 28 -0.75 20.97 -5.85
N MET A 29 -2.02 21.36 -5.68
CA MET A 29 -3.14 20.43 -5.73
C MET A 29 -3.24 19.70 -7.08
N VAL A 30 -3.15 20.44 -8.19
CA VAL A 30 -3.23 19.89 -9.55
C VAL A 30 -2.04 18.98 -9.85
N ARG A 31 -0.83 19.42 -9.48
CA ARG A 31 0.41 18.64 -9.69
C ARG A 31 0.45 17.38 -8.83
N SER A 32 -0.08 17.44 -7.61
CA SER A 32 -0.25 16.27 -6.75
C SER A 32 -1.25 15.27 -7.35
N GLY A 33 -2.32 15.76 -7.97
CA GLY A 33 -3.22 14.93 -8.76
C GLY A 33 -2.52 14.25 -9.94
N ALA A 34 -1.61 14.96 -10.62
CA ALA A 34 -0.82 14.36 -11.70
C ALA A 34 0.13 13.26 -11.20
N ILE A 35 0.80 13.47 -10.07
CA ILE A 35 1.59 12.44 -9.38
C ILE A 35 0.72 11.21 -9.02
N ALA A 36 -0.49 11.43 -8.52
CA ALA A 36 -1.41 10.33 -8.21
C ALA A 36 -1.81 9.58 -9.49
N GLY A 37 -2.06 10.27 -10.60
CA GLY A 37 -2.31 9.65 -11.90
C GLY A 37 -1.14 8.80 -12.38
N LEU A 38 0.10 9.32 -12.31
CA LEU A 38 1.31 8.56 -12.66
C LEU A 38 1.46 7.29 -11.82
N SER A 39 1.06 7.32 -10.55
CA SER A 39 1.16 6.16 -9.67
C SER A 39 0.30 4.96 -10.10
N GLN A 40 -0.74 5.20 -10.90
CA GLN A 40 -1.60 4.15 -11.43
C GLN A 40 -0.99 3.41 -12.62
N MET A 41 0.08 3.95 -13.22
CA MET A 41 0.83 3.35 -14.32
C MET A 41 1.81 2.30 -13.77
N LYS A 42 1.28 1.29 -13.09
CA LYS A 42 2.02 0.39 -12.19
C LYS A 42 3.19 -0.35 -12.83
N THR A 43 3.15 -0.62 -14.14
CA THR A 43 4.21 -1.30 -14.90
C THR A 43 5.15 -0.34 -15.63
N SER A 44 4.88 0.97 -15.58
CA SER A 44 5.61 1.99 -16.34
C SER A 44 6.84 2.48 -15.56
N GLU A 45 8.02 2.08 -16.00
CA GLU A 45 9.28 2.60 -15.45
C GLU A 45 9.43 4.10 -15.72
N ALA A 46 8.92 4.59 -16.85
CA ALA A 46 8.97 6.01 -17.19
C ALA A 46 8.13 6.86 -16.21
N ALA A 47 6.96 6.37 -15.79
CA ALA A 47 6.16 7.03 -14.75
C ALA A 47 6.88 7.01 -13.39
N LEU A 48 7.48 5.87 -13.02
CA LEU A 48 8.30 5.76 -11.80
C LEU A 48 9.44 6.78 -11.78
N ASN A 49 10.18 6.92 -12.88
CA ASN A 49 11.28 7.88 -13.00
C ASN A 49 10.82 9.33 -12.77
N VAL A 50 9.63 9.69 -13.27
CA VAL A 50 9.05 11.01 -13.01
C VAL A 50 8.74 11.17 -11.53
N ILE A 51 8.04 10.21 -10.91
CA ILE A 51 7.67 10.29 -9.48
C ILE A 51 8.92 10.42 -8.61
N LEU A 52 9.97 9.63 -8.88
CA LEU A 52 11.24 9.68 -8.12
C LEU A 52 11.87 11.06 -8.15
N THR A 53 11.86 11.74 -9.31
CA THR A 53 12.36 13.11 -9.45
C THR A 53 11.69 14.07 -8.47
N TYR A 54 10.37 13.94 -8.29
CA TYR A 54 9.58 14.79 -7.38
C TYR A 54 9.71 14.43 -5.90
N THR A 55 10.51 13.42 -5.54
CA THR A 55 10.84 13.12 -4.13
C THR A 55 12.08 13.89 -3.65
N ALA A 56 12.80 14.55 -4.55
CA ALA A 56 14.02 15.28 -4.24
C ALA A 56 13.75 16.54 -3.39
N LEU A 57 14.75 16.93 -2.60
CA LEU A 57 14.77 18.24 -1.94
C LEU A 57 14.69 19.36 -2.99
N GLY A 58 14.06 20.48 -2.62
CA GLY A 58 13.76 21.58 -3.54
C GLY A 58 12.43 21.45 -4.27
N THR A 59 11.81 20.27 -4.29
CA THR A 59 10.41 20.13 -4.72
C THR A 59 9.49 20.79 -3.67
N PRO A 60 8.48 21.59 -4.08
CA PRO A 60 7.50 22.13 -3.16
C PRO A 60 6.91 21.06 -2.23
N GLN A 61 6.91 21.32 -0.93
CA GLN A 61 6.66 20.28 0.08
C GLN A 61 5.36 19.48 -0.13
N PRO A 62 4.20 20.08 -0.47
CA PRO A 62 2.97 19.31 -0.70
C PRO A 62 3.11 18.31 -1.85
N LEU A 63 3.73 18.74 -2.96
CA LEU A 63 4.00 17.89 -4.13
C LEU A 63 5.00 16.78 -3.79
N ARG A 64 6.04 17.12 -3.03
CA ARG A 64 7.05 16.16 -2.57
C ARG A 64 6.41 15.05 -1.74
N LEU A 65 5.55 15.40 -0.78
CA LEU A 65 4.81 14.43 0.03
C LEU A 65 3.86 13.57 -0.82
N ALA A 66 3.24 14.14 -1.85
CA ALA A 66 2.42 13.38 -2.79
C ALA A 66 3.28 12.35 -3.57
N ALA A 67 4.46 12.76 -4.05
CA ALA A 67 5.39 11.89 -4.78
C ALA A 67 5.88 10.72 -3.92
N ILE A 68 6.23 10.98 -2.66
CA ILE A 68 6.64 9.93 -1.72
C ILE A 68 5.53 8.88 -1.54
N ARG A 69 4.28 9.31 -1.31
CA ARG A 69 3.14 8.37 -1.18
C ARG A 69 2.91 7.57 -2.47
N ALA A 70 3.05 8.22 -3.62
CA ALA A 70 2.86 7.59 -4.93
C ALA A 70 3.84 6.46 -5.23
N LEU A 71 5.05 6.47 -4.64
CA LEU A 71 6.00 5.36 -4.76
C LEU A 71 5.44 4.04 -4.24
N GLY A 72 4.65 4.08 -3.17
CA GLY A 72 4.00 2.89 -2.63
C GLY A 72 3.00 2.28 -3.61
N ALA A 73 2.11 3.10 -4.18
CA ALA A 73 1.08 2.63 -5.10
C ALA A 73 1.68 2.08 -6.41
N ILE A 74 2.63 2.78 -7.01
CA ILE A 74 3.24 2.35 -8.27
C ILE A 74 4.05 1.07 -8.11
N SER A 75 4.60 0.79 -6.91
CA SER A 75 5.43 -0.40 -6.65
C SER A 75 4.74 -1.74 -6.94
N THR A 76 3.41 -1.79 -6.82
CA THR A 76 2.61 -3.04 -6.88
C THR A 76 2.64 -3.75 -8.23
N GLY A 77 3.05 -3.09 -9.32
CA GLY A 77 3.22 -3.72 -10.65
C GLY A 77 4.62 -3.60 -11.23
N GLN A 78 5.60 -3.11 -10.46
CA GLN A 78 6.96 -2.89 -10.93
C GLN A 78 7.79 -4.17 -10.91
N SER A 79 8.87 -4.19 -11.70
CA SER A 79 9.84 -5.28 -11.67
C SER A 79 10.62 -5.30 -10.35
N LYS A 80 11.15 -6.47 -9.96
CA LYS A 80 11.92 -6.61 -8.70
C LYS A 80 13.05 -5.57 -8.53
N PRO A 81 13.85 -5.24 -9.57
CA PRO A 81 14.86 -4.18 -9.45
C PRO A 81 14.27 -2.80 -9.17
N GLN A 82 13.14 -2.45 -9.79
CA GLN A 82 12.48 -1.16 -9.57
C GLN A 82 11.81 -1.09 -8.20
N VAL A 83 11.22 -2.20 -7.71
CA VAL A 83 10.74 -2.30 -6.33
C VAL A 83 11.88 -2.09 -5.32
N GLN A 84 13.06 -2.67 -5.57
CA GLN A 84 14.22 -2.43 -4.72
C GLN A 84 14.64 -0.95 -4.73
N ARG A 85 14.68 -0.32 -5.91
CA ARG A 85 14.99 1.11 -6.04
C ARG A 85 13.99 2.00 -5.29
N ILE A 86 12.71 1.63 -5.27
CA ILE A 86 11.68 2.32 -4.47
C ILE A 86 11.97 2.16 -2.98
N LEU A 87 12.28 0.94 -2.51
CA LEU A 87 12.60 0.67 -1.11
C LEU A 87 13.82 1.47 -0.66
N ASP A 88 14.90 1.47 -1.44
CA ASP A 88 16.13 2.21 -1.13
C ASP A 88 15.85 3.70 -1.00
N ARG A 89 15.02 4.26 -1.89
CA ARG A 89 14.62 5.67 -1.81
C ARG A 89 13.76 5.96 -0.59
N LEU A 90 12.82 5.08 -0.25
CA LEU A 90 11.96 5.25 0.93
C LEU A 90 12.75 5.10 2.24
N ASP A 91 13.75 4.22 2.27
CA ASP A 91 14.67 4.05 3.40
C ASP A 91 15.50 5.32 3.63
N GLU A 92 16.10 5.88 2.57
CA GLU A 92 16.81 7.17 2.64
C GLU A 92 15.92 8.29 3.20
N LEU A 93 14.69 8.41 2.68
CA LEU A 93 13.72 9.42 3.11
C LEU A 93 13.21 9.18 4.54
N SER A 94 13.24 7.95 5.05
CA SER A 94 12.81 7.62 6.42
C SER A 94 13.71 8.28 7.48
N GLY A 95 14.97 8.53 7.12
CA GLY A 95 15.95 9.22 7.97
C GLY A 95 15.71 10.72 8.11
N GLU A 96 14.80 11.32 7.35
CA GLU A 96 14.47 12.74 7.50
C GLU A 96 13.66 13.00 8.78
N THR A 97 13.95 14.11 9.46
CA THR A 97 13.29 14.48 10.72
C THR A 97 11.92 15.13 10.54
N PHE A 98 11.56 15.52 9.32
CA PHE A 98 10.27 16.16 9.08
C PHE A 98 9.13 15.16 9.22
N PHE A 99 8.28 15.38 10.24
CA PHE A 99 7.19 14.48 10.61
C PHE A 99 6.32 14.03 9.41
N LEU A 100 5.90 14.95 8.54
CA LEU A 100 5.04 14.58 7.42
C LEU A 100 5.78 13.79 6.33
N THR A 101 7.10 13.94 6.19
CA THR A 101 7.91 13.07 5.32
C THR A 101 7.86 11.64 5.85
N GLN A 102 8.15 11.43 7.13
CA GLN A 102 8.10 10.09 7.74
C GLN A 102 6.70 9.47 7.64
N VAL A 103 5.65 10.24 7.86
CA VAL A 103 4.26 9.78 7.66
C VAL A 103 3.99 9.39 6.20
N ALA A 104 4.51 10.14 5.23
CA ALA A 104 4.38 9.81 3.82
C ALA A 104 5.16 8.53 3.45
N VAL A 105 6.36 8.34 4.00
CA VAL A 105 7.17 7.12 3.84
C VAL A 105 6.45 5.91 4.41
N VAL A 106 5.95 6.00 5.64
CA VAL A 106 5.14 4.91 6.25
C VAL A 106 3.92 4.60 5.41
N SER A 107 3.23 5.63 4.89
CA SER A 107 2.05 5.44 4.03
C SER A 107 2.42 4.69 2.74
N ALA A 108 3.56 5.03 2.13
CA ALA A 108 4.05 4.39 0.91
C ALA A 108 4.44 2.92 1.15
N LEU A 109 5.28 2.67 2.17
CA LEU A 109 5.70 1.32 2.54
C LEU A 109 4.50 0.43 2.91
N GLY A 110 3.50 0.99 3.59
CA GLY A 110 2.27 0.32 3.99
C GLY A 110 1.33 -0.10 2.85
N THR A 111 1.61 0.32 1.61
CA THR A 111 0.88 -0.14 0.41
C THR A 111 1.71 -1.07 -0.47
N MET A 112 2.97 -1.32 -0.12
CA MET A 112 3.83 -2.21 -0.90
C MET A 112 3.51 -3.67 -0.59
N GLU A 113 3.43 -4.50 -1.63
CA GLU A 113 3.14 -5.93 -1.53
C GLU A 113 4.45 -6.74 -1.48
N THR A 114 5.39 -6.33 -0.62
CA THR A 114 6.68 -7.00 -0.49
C THR A 114 7.13 -7.09 0.97
N PRO A 115 7.63 -8.25 1.44
CA PRO A 115 8.07 -8.40 2.83
C PRO A 115 9.26 -7.49 3.17
N LYS A 116 10.02 -7.04 2.16
CA LYS A 116 11.12 -6.08 2.37
C LYS A 116 10.65 -4.73 2.91
N ALA A 117 9.41 -4.32 2.65
CA ALA A 117 8.84 -3.09 3.21
C ALA A 117 8.70 -3.17 4.74
N ILE A 118 8.48 -4.37 5.30
CA ILE A 118 8.40 -4.60 6.75
C ILE A 118 9.73 -4.26 7.42
N ALA A 119 10.87 -4.60 6.80
CA ALA A 119 12.18 -4.31 7.36
C ALA A 119 12.43 -2.81 7.51
N VAL A 120 12.08 -2.01 6.49
CA VAL A 120 12.20 -0.55 6.53
C VAL A 120 11.24 0.06 7.57
N LEU A 121 9.99 -0.41 7.61
CA LEU A 121 9.01 0.03 8.61
C LEU A 121 9.45 -0.29 10.04
N GLN A 122 10.02 -1.48 10.28
CA GLN A 122 10.52 -1.89 11.59
C GLN A 122 11.70 -1.00 12.02
N SER A 123 12.67 -0.78 11.12
CA SER A 123 13.79 0.14 11.37
C SER A 123 13.29 1.54 11.76
N LEU A 124 12.31 2.09 11.03
CA LEU A 124 11.75 3.39 11.35
C LEU A 124 11.03 3.40 12.71
N ALA A 125 10.26 2.35 13.05
CA ALA A 125 9.57 2.24 14.32
C ALA A 125 10.53 2.20 15.52
N ASP A 126 11.63 1.46 15.38
CA ASP A 126 12.63 1.24 16.42
C ASP A 126 13.44 2.53 16.71
N HIS A 127 13.75 3.31 15.67
CA HIS A 127 14.66 4.45 15.78
C HIS A 127 13.95 5.82 15.87
N THR A 128 12.66 5.92 15.51
CA THR A 128 11.97 7.22 15.55
C THR A 128 11.71 7.69 16.99
N PRO A 129 12.00 8.97 17.31
CA PRO A 129 11.63 9.56 18.59
C PRO A 129 10.15 9.97 18.66
N ASP A 130 9.44 10.08 17.52
CA ASP A 130 8.03 10.47 17.49
C ASP A 130 7.14 9.23 17.62
N GLY A 131 6.50 9.07 18.79
CA GLY A 131 5.61 7.94 19.07
C GLY A 131 4.43 7.80 18.10
N ARG A 132 4.02 8.89 17.43
CA ARG A 132 2.96 8.86 16.41
C ARG A 132 3.46 8.29 15.08
N VAL A 133 4.75 8.44 14.77
CA VAL A 133 5.39 7.80 13.62
C VAL A 133 5.58 6.32 13.92
N ARG A 134 6.10 5.98 15.11
CA ARG A 134 6.26 4.60 15.57
C ARG A 134 4.96 3.80 15.45
N ARG A 135 3.88 4.31 16.04
CA ARG A 135 2.56 3.67 15.98
C ARG A 135 2.09 3.43 14.53
N ARG A 136 2.23 4.43 13.66
CA ARG A 136 1.83 4.29 12.26
C ARG A 136 2.67 3.24 11.52
N ALA A 137 3.97 3.16 11.82
CA ALA A 137 4.85 2.17 11.23
C ALA A 137 4.45 0.75 11.67
N GLU A 138 4.16 0.55 12.96
CA GLU A 138 3.65 -0.72 13.50
C GLU A 138 2.31 -1.13 12.86
N GLU A 139 1.36 -0.20 12.72
CA GLU A 139 0.10 -0.42 12.01
C GLU A 139 0.32 -0.79 10.53
N ALA A 140 1.25 -0.11 9.86
CA ALA A 140 1.62 -0.40 8.48
C ALA A 140 2.28 -1.78 8.33
N ILE A 141 3.08 -2.24 9.29
CA ILE A 141 3.65 -3.60 9.28
C ILE A 141 2.53 -4.65 9.26
N GLN A 142 1.51 -4.49 10.10
CA GLN A 142 0.37 -5.42 10.12
C GLN A 142 -0.37 -5.42 8.78
N LYS A 143 -0.59 -4.23 8.20
CA LYS A 143 -1.22 -4.09 6.89
C LYS A 143 -0.42 -4.79 5.78
N VAL A 144 0.90 -4.62 5.76
CA VAL A 144 1.78 -5.25 4.76
C VAL A 144 1.76 -6.77 4.92
N ARG A 145 1.84 -7.30 6.15
CA ARG A 145 1.70 -8.75 6.42
C ARG A 145 0.39 -9.31 5.86
N GLN A 146 -0.73 -8.65 6.13
CA GLN A 146 -2.04 -9.04 5.62
C GLN A 146 -2.11 -9.02 4.09
N SER A 147 -1.43 -8.07 3.43
CA SER A 147 -1.40 -7.99 1.96
C SER A 147 -0.54 -9.07 1.30
N ILE A 148 0.45 -9.61 2.01
CA ILE A 148 1.35 -10.66 1.51
C ILE A 148 0.83 -12.07 1.85
N GLU A 149 0.12 -12.22 2.97
CA GLU A 149 -0.45 -13.50 3.46
C GLU A 149 -1.97 -13.74 3.23
N PRO A 150 -2.69 -13.20 2.22
CA PRO A 150 -4.13 -13.42 2.14
C PRO A 150 -4.57 -14.85 1.83
N ASP A 151 -3.76 -15.71 1.20
CA ASP A 151 -4.29 -16.96 0.61
C ASP A 151 -4.36 -18.16 1.59
N GLU A 152 -3.38 -18.34 2.48
CA GLU A 152 -3.36 -19.50 3.40
C GLU A 152 -4.15 -19.21 4.70
N ALA A 153 -3.98 -18.02 5.27
CA ALA A 153 -4.64 -17.65 6.52
C ALA A 153 -6.16 -17.45 6.35
N MET A 154 -6.60 -16.85 5.24
CA MET A 154 -8.02 -16.70 4.93
C MET A 154 -8.68 -18.05 4.65
N LYS A 155 -7.96 -18.94 3.95
CA LYS A 155 -8.44 -20.28 3.65
C LYS A 155 -8.60 -21.11 4.92
N LYS A 156 -7.63 -21.05 5.84
CA LYS A 156 -7.74 -21.68 7.16
C LYS A 156 -8.89 -21.13 8.00
N LEU A 157 -9.12 -19.81 7.96
CA LEU A 157 -10.25 -19.18 8.65
C LEU A 157 -11.60 -19.64 8.08
N GLN A 158 -11.69 -19.80 6.76
CA GLN A 158 -12.87 -20.34 6.09
C GLN A 158 -13.12 -21.81 6.48
N GLU A 159 -12.08 -22.64 6.49
CA GLU A 159 -12.15 -24.04 6.90
C GLU A 159 -12.62 -24.17 8.37
N GLU A 160 -12.07 -23.37 9.29
CA GLU A 160 -12.48 -23.36 10.70
C GLU A 160 -13.95 -22.90 10.87
N LEU A 161 -14.39 -21.90 10.11
CA LEU A 161 -15.78 -21.39 10.16
C LEU A 161 -16.78 -22.43 9.63
N ASP A 162 -16.45 -23.12 8.54
CA ASP A 162 -17.29 -24.17 7.97
C ASP A 162 -17.38 -25.38 8.91
N GLN A 163 -16.28 -25.74 9.59
CA GLN A 163 -16.30 -26.78 10.62
C GLN A 163 -17.22 -26.40 11.80
N ILE A 164 -17.13 -25.17 12.31
CA ILE A 164 -18.00 -24.68 13.39
C ILE A 164 -19.47 -24.71 13.00
N LYS A 165 -19.82 -24.33 11.76
CA LYS A 165 -21.21 -24.41 11.27
C LYS A 165 -21.73 -25.84 11.27
N LYS A 166 -20.90 -26.78 10.82
CA LYS A 166 -21.25 -28.21 10.78
C LYS A 166 -21.46 -28.76 12.19
N ASP A 167 -20.55 -28.47 13.11
CA ASP A 167 -20.65 -28.89 14.50
C ASP A 167 -21.90 -28.31 15.18
N ASN A 168 -22.24 -27.04 14.89
CA ASN A 168 -23.46 -26.41 15.43
C ASN A 168 -24.73 -27.08 14.91
N GLN A 169 -24.78 -27.44 13.62
CA GLN A 169 -25.91 -28.18 13.06
C GLN A 169 -26.06 -29.56 13.70
N GLU A 170 -24.95 -30.30 13.86
CA GLU A 170 -24.98 -31.62 14.50
C GLU A 170 -25.43 -31.53 15.97
N LEU A 171 -24.92 -30.54 16.71
CA LEU A 171 -25.34 -30.32 18.09
C LEU A 171 -26.82 -29.96 18.20
N ARG A 172 -27.35 -29.14 17.28
CA ARG A 172 -28.80 -28.84 17.22
C ARG A 172 -29.63 -30.08 16.95
N SER A 173 -29.26 -30.91 15.97
CA SER A 173 -29.98 -32.16 15.68
C SER A 173 -29.98 -33.11 16.87
N ARG A 174 -28.84 -33.26 17.57
CA ARG A 174 -28.77 -34.07 18.79
C ARG A 174 -29.64 -33.52 19.92
N LEU A 175 -29.72 -32.19 20.03
CA LEU A 175 -30.54 -31.53 21.04
C LEU A 175 -32.03 -31.73 20.75
N GLU A 176 -32.46 -31.60 19.49
CA GLU A 176 -33.83 -31.91 19.05
C GLU A 176 -34.21 -33.39 19.32
N GLU A 177 -33.30 -34.33 19.05
CA GLU A 177 -33.52 -35.75 19.35
C GLU A 177 -33.67 -36.02 20.86
N LEU A 178 -32.86 -35.35 21.68
CA LEU A 178 -32.94 -35.47 23.15
C LEU A 178 -34.23 -34.85 23.68
N GLU A 179 -34.61 -33.67 23.19
CA GLU A 179 -35.88 -33.01 23.53
C GLU A 179 -37.10 -33.84 23.11
N ALA A 180 -37.04 -34.51 21.97
CA ALA A 180 -38.09 -35.43 21.52
C ALA A 180 -38.19 -36.67 22.43
N LYS A 181 -37.07 -37.18 22.94
CA LYS A 181 -37.03 -38.32 23.88
C LYS A 181 -37.40 -37.94 25.31
N SER A 182 -37.19 -36.68 25.71
CA SER A 182 -37.44 -36.20 27.07
C SER A 182 -38.83 -35.61 27.29
N LYS A 183 -39.65 -35.46 26.24
CA LYS A 183 -41.06 -35.08 26.40
C LYS A 183 -41.86 -36.27 26.96
N PRO A 184 -42.45 -36.17 28.17
CA PRO A 184 -43.40 -37.17 28.64
C PRO A 184 -44.70 -37.06 27.83
N ALA A 185 -45.38 -38.19 27.64
CA ALA A 185 -46.70 -38.29 27.01
C ALA A 185 -47.78 -37.53 27.79
#